data_AF-A0A7X8A527-F1
#
_entry.id   AF-A0A7X8A527-F1
#
_cell.length_a   1.000
_cell.length_b   1.000
_cell.length_c   1.000
_cell.angle_alpha   90.00
_cell.angle_beta   90.00
_cell.angle_gamma   90.00
#
_symmetry.space_group_name_H-M   'P 1'
#
loop_
_entity.id
_entity.type
_entity.pdbx_description
1 polymer ?
#
loop_
_entity_poly.entity_id
_entity_poly.type
_entity_poly.pdbx_seq_one_letter_code
_entity_poly.pdbx_strand_id
1 'polypeptide(L)'
;MKKFANGFITVVLISVFVFASGVNLFATETRVSSMGGVGFFMKDNSNIFYYPGTINQYSGQVIGELRFKENASSYTIGVNYPINDNSVFGMYLNRPIAIGVPYGVVQEVVLDHTTDFYYGMKSATFDLGFRLSAALDSYKDRDTVTKESAHYFAFGAGLSSEKTDIGLLAEMPGVNHKEPGDYEDKWSGFNFGAGARTFLGENTKIVPVVNFLMGSSKAEYDSTSANNDVEYTNMDLG
;
A
#
# COMPACT_ATOMS: atom_id res chain seq x y z
N MET A 1 -17.18 8.83 40.53
CA MET A 1 -17.32 8.47 39.10
C MET A 1 -16.02 7.94 38.46
N LYS A 2 -15.22 7.10 39.14
CA LYS A 2 -13.97 6.52 38.57
C LYS A 2 -14.00 4.99 38.33
N LYS A 3 -15.04 4.28 38.78
CA LYS A 3 -15.13 2.81 38.64
C LYS A 3 -15.71 2.32 37.31
N PHE A 4 -16.39 3.18 36.54
CA PHE A 4 -16.97 2.80 35.24
C PHE A 4 -15.95 2.76 34.09
N ALA A 5 -14.88 3.57 34.17
CA ALA A 5 -13.86 3.64 33.11
C ALA A 5 -13.06 2.33 32.97
N ASN A 6 -12.73 1.67 34.10
CA ASN A 6 -11.98 0.41 34.06
C ASN A 6 -12.81 -0.75 33.50
N GLY A 7 -14.12 -0.79 33.77
CA GLY A 7 -14.99 -1.82 33.20
C GLY A 7 -15.11 -1.70 31.68
N PHE A 8 -15.26 -0.48 31.17
CA PHE A 8 -15.33 -0.22 29.73
C PHE A 8 -14.02 -0.55 29.01
N ILE A 9 -12.87 -0.14 29.55
CA ILE A 9 -11.55 -0.46 28.97
C ILE A 9 -11.30 -1.97 28.96
N THR A 10 -11.65 -2.67 30.04
CA THR A 10 -11.52 -4.13 30.12
C THR A 10 -12.45 -4.84 29.13
N VAL A 11 -13.69 -4.36 28.95
CA VAL A 11 -14.62 -4.91 27.93
C VAL A 11 -14.11 -4.66 26.52
N VAL A 12 -13.56 -3.47 26.23
CA VAL A 12 -12.95 -3.17 24.92
C VAL A 12 -11.73 -4.06 24.68
N LEU A 13 -10.83 -4.21 25.67
CA LEU A 13 -9.65 -5.07 25.55
C LEU A 13 -10.02 -6.54 25.39
N ILE A 14 -10.99 -7.06 26.15
CA ILE A 14 -11.48 -8.44 26.00
C ILE A 14 -12.16 -8.62 24.66
N SER A 15 -12.92 -7.62 24.18
CA SER A 15 -13.54 -7.68 22.85
C SER A 15 -12.46 -7.73 21.77
N VAL A 16 -11.46 -6.85 21.81
CA VAL A 16 -10.31 -6.87 20.90
C VAL A 16 -9.57 -8.21 20.96
N PHE A 17 -9.38 -8.77 22.15
CA PHE A 17 -8.68 -10.04 22.35
C PHE A 17 -9.49 -11.25 21.87
N VAL A 18 -10.82 -11.26 22.08
CA VAL A 18 -11.72 -12.32 21.59
C VAL A 18 -11.86 -12.24 20.07
N PHE A 19 -11.97 -11.03 19.51
CA PHE A 19 -11.93 -10.81 18.05
C PHE A 19 -10.57 -11.23 17.47
N ALA A 20 -9.45 -10.96 18.15
CA ALA A 20 -8.13 -11.40 17.71
C ALA A 20 -7.92 -12.92 17.86
N SER A 21 -8.54 -13.57 18.85
CA SER A 21 -8.39 -15.00 19.11
C SER A 21 -9.15 -15.91 18.12
N GLY A 22 -10.09 -15.35 17.37
CA GLY A 22 -10.79 -16.04 16.28
C GLY A 22 -10.10 -15.94 14.92
N VAL A 23 -8.94 -15.29 14.86
CA VAL A 23 -8.31 -14.90 13.59
C VAL A 23 -6.94 -15.58 13.44
N ASN A 24 -6.74 -16.23 12.29
CA ASN A 24 -5.44 -16.79 11.92
C ASN A 24 -4.47 -15.64 11.61
N LEU A 25 -3.46 -15.44 12.48
CA LEU A 25 -2.38 -14.50 12.26
C LEU A 25 -1.43 -15.05 11.19
N PHE A 26 -1.31 -14.36 10.05
CA PHE A 26 -0.39 -14.73 8.97
C PHE A 26 0.63 -13.61 8.73
N ALA A 27 1.92 -13.95 8.72
CA ALA A 27 3.01 -13.06 8.30
C ALA A 27 3.08 -13.00 6.77
N THR A 28 3.11 -11.80 6.19
CA THR A 28 2.77 -11.57 4.78
C THR A 28 3.99 -11.14 3.97
N GLU A 29 4.44 -9.89 4.12
CA GLU A 29 5.61 -9.32 3.45
C GLU A 29 6.90 -9.86 4.08
N THR A 30 6.89 -10.18 5.38
CA THR A 30 8.06 -10.79 6.05
C THR A 30 8.44 -12.13 5.41
N ARG A 31 7.45 -12.92 4.96
CA ARG A 31 7.72 -14.16 4.24
C ARG A 31 8.23 -13.89 2.83
N VAL A 32 7.64 -12.94 2.10
CA VAL A 32 8.11 -12.58 0.75
C VAL A 32 9.55 -12.06 0.79
N SER A 33 9.86 -11.20 1.76
CA SER A 33 11.19 -10.65 1.98
C SER A 33 12.21 -11.74 2.32
N SER A 34 11.88 -12.68 3.22
CA SER A 34 12.79 -13.79 3.56
C SER A 34 13.02 -14.78 2.42
N MET A 35 12.11 -14.84 1.44
CA MET A 35 12.26 -15.64 0.23
C MET A 35 12.89 -14.87 -0.95
N GLY A 36 13.40 -13.65 -0.72
CA GLY A 36 14.08 -12.87 -1.74
C GLY A 36 13.15 -12.17 -2.75
N GLY A 37 11.91 -11.84 -2.35
CA GLY A 37 11.01 -11.03 -3.18
C GLY A 37 10.11 -11.82 -4.14
N VAL A 38 9.96 -13.13 -3.96
CA VAL A 38 9.18 -14.00 -4.86
C VAL A 38 7.65 -13.86 -4.78
N GLY A 39 7.14 -12.80 -4.16
CA GLY A 39 5.72 -12.61 -3.85
C GLY A 39 4.82 -12.64 -5.09
N PHE A 40 5.32 -12.19 -6.25
CA PHE A 40 4.57 -12.23 -7.52
C PHE A 40 4.33 -13.65 -8.05
N PHE A 41 5.20 -14.61 -7.70
CA PHE A 41 5.15 -15.99 -8.21
C PHE A 41 4.37 -16.95 -7.29
N MET A 42 3.89 -16.45 -6.14
CA MET A 42 3.13 -17.21 -5.15
C MET A 42 1.76 -16.60 -4.92
N LYS A 43 0.78 -17.41 -4.50
CA LYS A 43 -0.51 -16.90 -4.01
C LYS A 43 -0.45 -16.67 -2.53
N ASP A 44 -0.42 -15.40 -2.15
CA ASP A 44 -0.49 -14.99 -0.76
C ASP A 44 -1.12 -13.60 -0.56
N ASN A 45 -1.31 -13.25 0.71
CA ASN A 45 -1.95 -12.00 1.12
C ASN A 45 -1.11 -10.75 0.88
N SER A 46 0.20 -10.86 0.57
CA SER A 46 0.96 -9.72 0.06
C SER A 46 0.50 -9.32 -1.35
N ASN A 47 -0.20 -10.21 -2.06
CA ASN A 47 -0.69 -9.93 -3.40
C ASN A 47 -1.89 -9.00 -3.45
N ILE A 48 -2.58 -8.76 -2.32
CA ILE A 48 -3.77 -7.91 -2.24
C ILE A 48 -3.45 -6.48 -2.73
N PHE A 49 -2.23 -6.01 -2.49
CA PHE A 49 -1.78 -4.67 -2.86
C PHE A 49 -1.60 -4.47 -4.38
N TYR A 50 -1.29 -5.54 -5.10
CA TYR A 50 -1.06 -5.55 -6.55
C TYR A 50 -2.27 -6.05 -7.33
N TYR A 51 -3.02 -7.00 -6.74
CA TYR A 51 -4.17 -7.65 -7.33
C TYR A 51 -5.36 -7.55 -6.35
N PRO A 52 -6.09 -6.42 -6.31
CA PRO A 52 -7.15 -6.20 -5.32
C PRO A 52 -8.23 -7.29 -5.30
N GLY A 53 -8.49 -7.97 -6.42
CA GLY A 53 -9.43 -9.09 -6.49
C GLY A 53 -9.09 -10.27 -5.57
N THR A 54 -7.81 -10.43 -5.20
CA THR A 54 -7.36 -11.51 -4.31
C THR A 54 -7.81 -11.37 -2.87
N ILE A 55 -8.32 -10.19 -2.44
CA ILE A 55 -8.79 -9.98 -1.05
C ILE A 55 -9.82 -11.02 -0.59
N ASN A 56 -10.64 -11.49 -1.52
CA ASN A 56 -11.67 -12.49 -1.27
C ASN A 56 -11.13 -13.86 -0.83
N GLN A 57 -9.86 -14.16 -1.16
CA GLN A 57 -9.14 -15.37 -0.75
C GLN A 57 -8.64 -15.27 0.70
N TYR A 58 -8.58 -14.06 1.25
CA TYR A 58 -8.01 -13.75 2.57
C TYR A 58 -9.07 -13.22 3.53
N SER A 59 -10.32 -13.64 3.32
CA SER A 59 -11.46 -13.28 4.17
C SER A 59 -11.26 -13.73 5.62
N GLY A 60 -11.58 -12.87 6.58
CA GLY A 60 -11.47 -13.14 8.01
C GLY A 60 -10.04 -13.07 8.56
N GLN A 61 -9.07 -12.58 7.78
CA GLN A 61 -7.68 -12.45 8.23
C GLN A 61 -7.43 -11.13 8.95
N VAL A 62 -6.52 -11.17 9.91
CA VAL A 62 -5.90 -10.01 10.55
C VAL A 62 -4.40 -10.16 10.35
N ILE A 63 -3.80 -9.09 9.85
CA ILE A 63 -2.40 -9.02 9.48
C ILE A 63 -1.74 -8.03 10.42
N GLY A 64 -0.59 -8.41 10.95
CA GLY A 64 0.22 -7.58 11.82
C GLY A 64 1.68 -7.82 11.50
N GLU A 65 2.35 -6.80 10.99
CA GLU A 65 3.77 -6.85 10.67
C GLU A 65 4.52 -5.81 11.49
N LEU A 66 5.60 -6.25 12.13
CA LEU A 66 6.49 -5.40 12.92
C LEU A 66 7.85 -5.35 12.23
N ARG A 67 8.38 -4.16 12.00
CA ARG A 67 9.70 -3.95 11.39
C ARG A 67 10.67 -3.32 12.42
N PHE A 68 11.86 -3.90 12.58
CA PHE A 68 13.00 -3.38 13.36
C PHE A 68 14.30 -3.83 12.63
N LYS A 69 15.39 -3.07 12.48
CA LYS A 69 16.09 -2.10 13.34
C LYS A 69 16.76 -1.01 12.46
N GLU A 70 16.80 0.23 12.96
CA GLU A 70 17.50 1.43 12.43
C GLU A 70 16.85 2.24 11.29
N ASN A 71 15.62 1.93 10.85
CA ASN A 71 14.89 2.78 9.91
C ASN A 71 13.39 2.81 10.24
N ALA A 72 12.75 3.95 10.00
CA ALA A 72 11.56 4.44 10.70
C ALA A 72 10.39 3.43 10.87
N SER A 73 10.00 3.23 12.12
CA SER A 73 8.64 3.25 12.68
C SER A 73 7.44 2.60 11.98
N SER A 74 7.58 1.71 10.99
CA SER A 74 6.39 1.10 10.36
C SER A 74 6.06 -0.28 10.94
N TYR A 75 4.99 -0.32 11.72
CA TYR A 75 4.16 -1.52 11.83
C TYR A 75 3.10 -1.45 10.74
N THR A 76 2.67 -2.56 10.20
CA THR A 76 1.48 -2.61 9.34
C THR A 76 0.42 -3.46 10.04
N ILE A 77 -0.78 -2.91 10.22
CA ILE A 77 -1.91 -3.66 10.76
C ILE A 77 -3.02 -3.65 9.71
N GLY A 78 -3.53 -4.83 9.37
CA GLY A 78 -4.60 -5.03 8.41
C GLY A 78 -5.70 -5.92 8.95
N VAL A 79 -6.93 -5.70 8.51
CA VAL A 79 -8.06 -6.60 8.76
C VAL A 79 -8.86 -6.77 7.47
N ASN A 80 -9.24 -8.02 7.18
CA ASN A 80 -10.13 -8.40 6.09
C ASN A 80 -11.42 -8.94 6.69
N TYR A 81 -12.44 -8.10 6.80
CA TYR A 81 -13.72 -8.44 7.40
C TYR A 81 -14.69 -9.01 6.35
N PRO A 82 -15.19 -10.26 6.51
CA PRO A 82 -16.29 -10.77 5.70
C PRO A 82 -17.57 -10.01 6.02
N ILE A 83 -18.10 -9.25 5.07
CA ILE A 83 -19.40 -8.60 5.24
C ILE A 83 -20.51 -9.64 5.07
N ASN A 84 -20.36 -10.53 4.10
CA ASN A 84 -21.21 -11.69 3.84
C ASN A 84 -20.41 -12.75 3.06
N ASP A 85 -21.07 -13.82 2.64
CA ASP A 85 -20.45 -14.94 1.93
C ASP A 85 -19.75 -14.52 0.62
N ASN A 86 -20.20 -13.42 0.01
CA ASN A 86 -19.76 -12.96 -1.31
C ASN A 86 -19.00 -11.63 -1.28
N SER A 87 -18.67 -11.08 -0.10
CA SER A 87 -17.96 -9.80 -0.04
C SER A 87 -17.08 -9.65 1.19
N VAL A 88 -15.95 -8.97 0.98
CA VAL A 88 -14.93 -8.73 2.00
C VAL A 88 -14.55 -7.26 1.97
N PHE A 89 -14.49 -6.63 3.14
CA PHE A 89 -13.93 -5.30 3.31
C PHE A 89 -12.57 -5.39 3.98
N GLY A 90 -11.56 -4.76 3.39
CA GLY A 90 -10.22 -4.70 3.93
C GLY A 90 -9.87 -3.30 4.42
N MET A 91 -9.15 -3.20 5.52
CA MET A 91 -8.52 -1.95 5.97
C MET A 91 -7.10 -2.25 6.43
N TYR A 92 -6.14 -1.47 5.94
CA TYR A 92 -4.73 -1.58 6.29
C TYR A 92 -4.20 -0.20 6.70
N LEU A 93 -3.41 -0.18 7.77
CA LEU A 93 -2.82 1.02 8.34
C LEU A 93 -1.30 0.90 8.34
N ASN A 94 -0.63 2.03 8.11
CA ASN A 94 0.81 2.20 8.20
C ASN A 94 1.60 1.21 7.34
N ARG A 95 1.10 0.97 6.12
CA ARG A 95 1.87 0.25 5.11
C ARG A 95 2.87 1.23 4.47
N PRO A 96 4.18 0.99 4.53
CA PRO A 96 5.15 1.91 3.98
C PRO A 96 4.96 2.04 2.47
N ILE A 97 4.93 3.28 1.99
CA ILE A 97 4.91 3.58 0.56
C ILE A 97 6.14 4.41 0.26
N ALA A 98 7.10 3.80 -0.45
CA ALA A 98 8.24 4.51 -0.98
C ALA A 98 7.79 5.32 -2.21
N ILE A 99 8.02 6.63 -2.18
CA ILE A 99 7.78 7.51 -3.32
C ILE A 99 9.12 7.72 -4.03
N GLY A 100 9.20 7.26 -5.29
CA GLY A 100 10.31 7.58 -6.17
C GLY A 100 10.23 9.03 -6.62
N VAL A 101 10.94 9.92 -5.93
CA VAL A 101 11.06 11.34 -6.31
C VAL A 101 12.27 11.51 -7.25
N PRO A 102 12.15 12.24 -8.37
CA PRO A 102 13.28 12.58 -9.22
C PRO A 102 14.41 13.26 -8.45
N TYR A 103 15.64 12.92 -8.81
CA TYR A 103 16.84 13.50 -8.22
C TYR A 103 16.83 15.04 -8.35
N GLY A 104 16.97 15.74 -7.24
CA GLY A 104 17.06 17.22 -7.20
C GLY A 104 15.92 17.93 -6.48
N VAL A 105 14.79 17.26 -6.18
CA VAL A 105 13.71 17.87 -5.37
C VAL A 105 13.91 17.58 -3.88
N VAL A 106 13.96 16.31 -3.50
CA VAL A 106 14.23 15.83 -2.13
C VAL A 106 14.92 14.47 -2.18
N GLN A 107 15.65 14.09 -1.13
CA GLN A 107 16.15 12.72 -0.99
C GLN A 107 15.02 11.81 -0.47
N GLU A 108 14.73 10.74 -1.21
CA GLU A 108 13.91 9.57 -0.84
C GLU A 108 12.83 9.80 0.23
N VAL A 109 11.57 9.90 -0.19
CA VAL A 109 10.45 10.08 0.74
C VAL A 109 9.72 8.76 0.95
N VAL A 110 9.70 8.30 2.19
CA VAL A 110 8.92 7.14 2.61
C VAL A 110 7.74 7.62 3.44
N LEU A 111 6.52 7.34 2.96
CA LEU A 111 5.29 7.61 3.68
C LEU A 111 5.02 6.47 4.67
N ASP A 112 4.91 6.82 5.95
CA ASP A 112 4.75 5.89 7.06
C ASP A 112 3.30 5.84 7.56
N HIS A 113 2.50 6.91 7.36
CA HIS A 113 1.10 6.97 7.80
C HIS A 113 0.14 6.82 6.62
N THR A 114 0.03 5.58 6.15
CA THR A 114 -0.86 5.23 5.04
C THR A 114 -2.12 4.53 5.54
N THR A 115 -3.22 4.73 4.83
CA THR A 115 -4.48 4.03 5.05
C THR A 115 -4.96 3.48 3.72
N ASP A 116 -5.08 2.16 3.63
CA ASP A 116 -5.65 1.47 2.47
C ASP A 116 -7.01 0.88 2.83
N PHE A 117 -8.01 1.11 1.99
CA PHE A 117 -9.30 0.46 2.01
C PHE A 117 -9.45 -0.46 0.81
N TYR A 118 -10.06 -1.62 1.05
CA TYR A 118 -10.36 -2.58 0.01
C TYR A 118 -11.81 -3.02 0.08
N TYR A 119 -12.38 -3.31 -1.07
CA TYR A 119 -13.68 -3.95 -1.18
C TYR A 119 -13.64 -5.03 -2.24
N GLY A 120 -13.93 -6.27 -1.85
CA GLY A 120 -13.97 -7.44 -2.70
C GLY A 120 -15.38 -7.96 -2.88
N MET A 121 -15.67 -8.45 -4.09
CA MET A 121 -16.90 -9.16 -4.43
C MET A 121 -16.56 -10.50 -5.09
N LYS A 122 -17.06 -11.60 -4.54
CA LYS A 122 -16.93 -12.93 -5.14
C LYS A 122 -17.98 -13.14 -6.22
N SER A 123 -17.57 -13.79 -7.30
CA SER A 123 -18.48 -14.31 -8.33
C SER A 123 -18.15 -15.77 -8.63
N ALA A 124 -18.99 -16.43 -9.43
CA ALA A 124 -18.80 -17.84 -9.78
C ALA A 124 -17.52 -18.13 -10.57
N THR A 125 -16.98 -17.13 -11.27
CA THR A 125 -15.84 -17.30 -12.19
C THR A 125 -14.64 -16.45 -11.80
N PHE A 126 -14.87 -15.24 -11.30
CA PHE A 126 -13.82 -14.29 -10.92
C PHE A 126 -14.23 -13.49 -9.69
N ASP A 127 -13.24 -13.20 -8.85
CA ASP A 127 -13.34 -12.30 -7.72
C ASP A 127 -12.95 -10.89 -8.18
N LEU A 128 -13.83 -9.93 -7.97
CA LEU A 128 -13.59 -8.51 -8.21
C LEU A 128 -13.05 -7.88 -6.92
N GLY A 129 -12.16 -6.90 -7.06
CA GLY A 129 -11.67 -6.12 -5.94
C GLY A 129 -11.34 -4.69 -6.33
N PHE A 130 -11.54 -3.79 -5.37
CA PHE A 130 -11.23 -2.37 -5.47
C PHE A 130 -10.34 -1.97 -4.29
N ARG A 131 -9.49 -0.97 -4.51
CA ARG A 131 -8.55 -0.41 -3.54
C ARG A 131 -8.64 1.11 -3.59
N LEU A 132 -8.64 1.74 -2.43
CA LEU A 132 -8.41 3.17 -2.25
C LEU A 132 -7.31 3.36 -1.21
N SER A 133 -6.32 4.17 -1.53
CA SER A 133 -5.20 4.46 -0.63
C SER A 133 -5.06 5.95 -0.44
N ALA A 134 -4.80 6.36 0.79
CA ALA A 134 -4.46 7.72 1.14
C ALA A 134 -3.32 7.72 2.16
N ALA A 135 -2.39 8.65 2.00
CA ALA A 135 -1.30 8.88 2.93
C ALA A 135 -0.94 10.36 2.93
N LEU A 136 -0.71 10.90 4.12
CA LEU A 136 -0.41 12.32 4.36
C LEU A 136 0.61 12.39 5.50
N ASP A 137 1.84 12.77 5.17
CA ASP A 137 2.90 12.96 6.15
C ASP A 137 3.44 14.39 6.13
N SER A 138 3.82 14.86 7.30
CA SER A 138 4.50 16.14 7.47
C SER A 138 5.71 15.95 8.37
N TYR A 139 6.88 16.33 7.88
CA TYR A 139 8.13 16.26 8.60
C TYR A 139 8.54 17.68 8.98
N LYS A 140 8.91 17.85 10.25
CA LYS A 140 9.53 19.07 10.76
C LYS A 140 10.87 18.65 11.32
N ASP A 141 11.93 19.16 10.73
CA ASP A 141 13.23 19.00 11.34
C ASP A 141 13.31 19.87 12.60
N ARG A 142 13.94 19.35 13.66
CA ARG A 142 13.93 19.99 14.99
C ARG A 142 14.84 21.20 15.08
N ASP A 143 15.82 21.29 14.18
CA ASP A 143 16.87 22.31 14.21
C ASP A 143 16.82 23.30 13.02
N THR A 144 15.92 23.08 12.05
CA THR A 144 15.70 23.99 10.91
C THR A 144 14.22 24.42 10.83
N VAL A 145 13.92 25.61 10.29
CA VAL A 145 12.53 26.07 10.03
C VAL A 145 11.93 25.38 8.78
N THR A 146 12.65 24.39 8.25
CA THR A 146 12.30 23.62 7.06
C THR A 146 11.05 22.78 7.30
N LYS A 147 10.13 22.78 6.34
CA LYS A 147 8.90 22.01 6.38
C LYS A 147 8.81 21.14 5.15
N GLU A 148 8.77 19.84 5.37
CA GLU A 148 8.54 18.85 4.33
C GLU A 148 7.15 18.25 4.52
N SER A 149 6.43 18.07 3.43
CA SER A 149 5.16 17.35 3.45
C SER A 149 5.04 16.49 2.22
N ALA A 150 4.47 15.31 2.39
CA ALA A 150 4.29 14.34 1.33
C ALA A 150 2.88 13.78 1.38
N HIS A 151 2.32 13.52 0.21
CA HIS A 151 1.00 12.94 0.05
C HIS A 151 1.03 11.86 -1.02
N TYR A 152 0.12 10.91 -0.87
CA TYR A 152 -0.11 9.87 -1.86
C TYR A 152 -1.58 9.49 -1.85
N PHE A 153 -2.17 9.49 -3.04
CA PHE A 153 -3.48 8.93 -3.28
C PHE A 153 -3.38 7.85 -4.34
N ALA A 154 -4.06 6.73 -4.15
CA ALA A 154 -4.15 5.73 -5.20
C ALA A 154 -5.52 5.07 -5.26
N PHE A 155 -5.89 4.69 -6.46
CA PHE A 155 -7.05 3.87 -6.76
C PHE A 155 -6.60 2.62 -7.49
N GLY A 156 -7.09 1.45 -7.07
CA GLY A 156 -6.81 0.18 -7.72
C GLY A 156 -8.08 -0.60 -7.96
N ALA A 157 -8.05 -1.43 -9.00
CA ALA A 157 -9.08 -2.41 -9.28
C ALA A 157 -8.44 -3.70 -9.78
N GLY A 158 -9.09 -4.84 -9.57
CA GLY A 158 -8.53 -6.09 -10.03
C GLY A 158 -9.53 -7.24 -10.10
N LEU A 159 -9.12 -8.26 -10.82
CA LEU A 159 -9.79 -9.53 -10.97
C LEU A 159 -8.87 -10.62 -10.45
N SER A 160 -9.43 -11.62 -9.78
CA SER A 160 -8.70 -12.81 -9.34
C SER A 160 -9.52 -14.05 -9.61
N SER A 161 -8.87 -15.16 -9.93
CA SER A 161 -9.47 -16.48 -10.07
C SER A 161 -8.52 -17.51 -9.51
N GLU A 162 -8.86 -18.80 -9.60
CA GLU A 162 -7.95 -19.87 -9.20
C GLU A 162 -6.61 -19.81 -9.95
N LYS A 163 -6.60 -19.40 -11.23
CA LYS A 163 -5.42 -19.48 -12.10
C LYS A 163 -4.85 -18.14 -12.53
N THR A 164 -5.63 -17.07 -12.51
CA THR A 164 -5.20 -15.78 -13.08
C THR A 164 -5.57 -14.64 -12.16
N ASP A 165 -4.63 -13.70 -12.00
CA ASP A 165 -4.84 -12.44 -11.30
C ASP A 165 -4.48 -11.28 -12.24
N ILE A 166 -5.32 -10.24 -12.26
CA ILE A 166 -5.14 -9.01 -13.03
C ILE A 166 -5.40 -7.82 -12.12
N GLY A 167 -4.51 -6.83 -12.15
CA GLY A 167 -4.60 -5.62 -11.35
C GLY A 167 -4.37 -4.38 -12.21
N LEU A 168 -5.09 -3.31 -11.88
CA LEU A 168 -4.91 -1.96 -12.40
C LEU A 168 -4.70 -1.02 -11.21
N LEU A 169 -3.88 0.00 -11.40
CA LEU A 169 -3.51 0.96 -10.38
C LEU A 169 -3.37 2.35 -11.00
N ALA A 170 -3.89 3.37 -10.34
CA ALA A 170 -3.62 4.76 -10.64
C ALA A 170 -3.13 5.44 -9.35
N GLU A 171 -2.04 6.19 -9.41
CA GLU A 171 -1.37 6.79 -8.26
C GLU A 171 -1.09 8.26 -8.50
N MET A 172 -1.19 9.05 -7.43
CA MET A 172 -0.95 10.48 -7.40
C MET A 172 -0.06 10.82 -6.19
N PRO A 173 1.26 10.57 -6.28
CA PRO A 173 2.20 11.01 -5.26
C PRO A 173 2.51 12.50 -5.39
N GLY A 174 2.91 13.13 -4.29
CA GLY A 174 3.45 14.47 -4.33
C GLY A 174 4.19 14.85 -3.06
N VAL A 175 5.13 15.78 -3.21
CA VAL A 175 6.01 16.27 -2.15
C VAL A 175 6.09 17.79 -2.25
N ASN A 176 6.14 18.45 -1.10
CA ASN A 176 6.37 19.88 -0.97
C ASN A 176 7.45 20.09 0.09
N HIS A 177 8.51 20.79 -0.30
CA HIS A 177 9.64 21.19 0.53
C HIS A 177 9.68 22.71 0.65
N LYS A 178 9.73 23.23 1.89
CA LYS A 178 9.79 24.67 2.17
C LYS A 178 10.96 25.00 3.05
N GLU A 179 11.80 25.92 2.61
CA GLU A 179 12.94 26.43 3.36
C GLU A 179 12.67 27.83 3.95
N PRO A 180 13.45 28.26 4.96
CA PRO A 180 13.34 29.62 5.48
C PRO A 180 13.72 30.65 4.40
N GLY A 181 12.85 31.64 4.14
CA GLY A 181 13.08 32.66 3.12
C GLY A 181 12.20 32.52 1.86
N ASP A 182 11.04 31.88 2.00
CA ASP A 182 10.00 31.69 0.96
C ASP A 182 10.36 30.75 -0.20
N TYR A 183 11.52 30.08 -0.17
CA TYR A 183 11.84 29.01 -1.12
C TYR A 183 10.86 27.82 -0.96
N GLU A 184 10.18 27.47 -2.04
CA GLU A 184 9.25 26.35 -2.11
C GLU A 184 9.52 25.48 -3.34
N ASP A 185 9.94 24.23 -3.11
CA ASP A 185 10.09 23.22 -4.14
C ASP A 185 8.93 22.24 -4.07
N LYS A 186 8.30 21.98 -5.22
CA LYS A 186 7.16 21.07 -5.33
C LYS A 186 7.43 20.00 -6.36
N TRP A 187 7.01 18.79 -6.03
CA TRP A 187 6.94 17.71 -6.98
C TRP A 187 5.59 17.00 -6.90
N SER A 188 5.05 16.63 -8.04
CA SER A 188 3.89 15.75 -8.14
C SER A 188 4.05 14.78 -9.28
N GLY A 189 3.46 13.60 -9.11
CA GLY A 189 3.43 12.56 -10.11
C GLY A 189 2.01 12.09 -10.39
N PHE A 190 1.84 11.47 -11.55
CA PHE A 190 0.70 10.64 -11.87
C PHE A 190 1.21 9.34 -12.48
N ASN A 191 0.89 8.20 -11.87
CA ASN A 191 1.25 6.89 -12.39
C ASN A 191 0.01 6.08 -12.73
N PHE A 192 0.11 5.27 -13.77
CA PHE A 192 -0.84 4.23 -14.12
C PHE A 192 -0.11 2.91 -14.30
N GLY A 193 -0.54 1.90 -13.55
CA GLY A 193 0.02 0.56 -13.57
C GLY A 193 -1.01 -0.48 -13.97
N ALA A 194 -0.54 -1.54 -14.62
CA ALA A 194 -1.31 -2.76 -14.86
C ALA A 194 -0.40 -3.97 -14.63
N GLY A 195 -0.92 -5.00 -13.98
CA GLY A 195 -0.20 -6.24 -13.72
C GLY A 195 -1.08 -7.43 -14.01
N ALA A 196 -0.50 -8.51 -14.53
CA ALA A 196 -1.18 -9.77 -14.72
C ALA A 196 -0.25 -10.94 -14.44
N ARG A 197 -0.80 -12.01 -13.86
CA ARG A 197 -0.09 -13.28 -13.68
C ARG A 197 -1.02 -14.47 -13.89
N THR A 198 -0.47 -15.58 -14.35
CA THR A 198 -1.22 -16.83 -14.52
C THR A 198 -0.42 -18.01 -13.97
N PHE A 199 -1.08 -18.92 -13.25
CA PHE A 199 -0.49 -20.12 -12.67
C PHE A 199 -0.76 -21.33 -13.58
N LEU A 200 0.28 -21.86 -14.23
CA LEU A 200 0.20 -22.96 -15.18
C LEU A 200 0.85 -24.23 -14.59
N GLY A 201 0.19 -25.38 -14.75
CA GLY A 201 0.69 -26.69 -14.30
C GLY A 201 0.18 -27.12 -12.92
N GLU A 202 0.08 -28.43 -12.72
CA GLU A 202 -0.47 -29.04 -11.50
C GLU A 202 0.62 -29.34 -10.45
N ASN A 203 1.72 -29.97 -10.86
CA ASN A 203 2.82 -30.38 -9.95
C ASN A 203 3.99 -29.39 -9.94
N THR A 204 4.28 -28.75 -11.07
CA THR A 204 5.29 -27.70 -11.19
C THR A 204 4.59 -26.48 -11.77
N LYS A 205 4.47 -25.43 -10.97
CA LYS A 205 3.79 -24.20 -11.37
C LYS A 205 4.75 -23.29 -12.11
N ILE A 206 4.47 -23.01 -13.37
CA ILE A 206 5.08 -21.92 -14.12
C ILE A 206 4.17 -20.72 -13.98
N VAL A 207 4.73 -19.57 -13.61
CA VAL A 207 3.94 -18.35 -13.35
C VAL A 207 4.46 -17.22 -14.25
N PRO A 208 3.98 -17.09 -15.49
CA PRO A 208 4.19 -15.89 -16.28
C PRO A 208 3.60 -14.68 -15.55
N VAL A 209 4.40 -13.62 -15.44
CA VAL A 209 4.02 -12.32 -14.88
C VAL A 209 4.31 -11.26 -15.93
N VAL A 210 3.41 -10.30 -16.08
CA VAL A 210 3.60 -9.12 -16.92
C VAL A 210 3.19 -7.91 -16.09
N ASN A 211 4.07 -6.92 -15.98
CA ASN A 211 3.76 -5.65 -15.36
C ASN A 211 4.02 -4.51 -16.35
N PHE A 212 3.21 -3.48 -16.23
CA PHE A 212 3.30 -2.26 -17.02
C PHE A 212 3.11 -1.09 -16.08
N LEU A 213 3.98 -0.09 -16.18
CA LEU A 213 3.88 1.15 -15.42
C LEU A 213 4.19 2.33 -16.33
N MET A 214 3.26 3.27 -16.41
CA MET A 214 3.43 4.53 -17.12
C MET A 214 3.28 5.66 -16.12
N GLY A 215 4.08 6.70 -16.23
CA GLY A 215 4.02 7.81 -15.31
C GLY A 215 4.40 9.14 -15.93
N SER A 216 3.86 10.21 -15.38
CA SER A 216 4.35 11.55 -15.62
C SER A 216 4.65 12.22 -14.30
N SER A 217 5.56 13.18 -14.31
CA SER A 217 5.87 13.96 -13.13
C SER A 217 6.23 15.39 -13.49
N LYS A 218 6.00 16.28 -12.53
CA LYS A 218 6.27 17.70 -12.65
C LYS A 218 7.03 18.17 -11.42
N ALA A 219 8.09 18.94 -11.64
CA ALA A 219 8.83 19.62 -10.58
C ALA A 219 8.82 21.14 -10.79
N GLU A 220 8.58 21.90 -9.73
CA GLU A 220 8.62 23.37 -9.69
C GLU A 220 9.67 23.81 -8.66
N TYR A 221 10.58 24.71 -9.06
CA TYR A 221 11.68 25.23 -8.24
C TYR A 221 11.66 26.76 -8.18
N ASP A 222 11.84 27.35 -7.00
CA ASP A 222 11.71 28.82 -6.81
C ASP A 222 12.99 29.64 -7.06
N SER A 223 14.08 29.01 -7.54
CA SER A 223 15.26 29.74 -8.00
C SER A 223 15.36 29.73 -9.54
N THR A 224 14.86 30.78 -10.17
CA THR A 224 14.98 31.03 -11.63
C THR A 224 14.37 29.97 -12.56
N SER A 225 13.03 29.86 -12.52
CA SER A 225 12.13 29.52 -13.63
C SER A 225 12.59 28.43 -14.62
N ALA A 226 12.77 27.21 -14.15
CA ALA A 226 12.73 26.03 -15.02
C ALA A 226 11.65 25.06 -14.51
N ASN A 227 10.48 25.08 -15.15
CA ASN A 227 9.52 23.98 -15.02
C ASN A 227 10.05 22.83 -15.86
N ASN A 228 10.41 21.73 -15.20
CA ASN A 228 10.84 20.52 -15.88
C ASN A 228 9.71 19.50 -15.78
N ASP A 229 8.99 19.34 -16.89
CA ASP A 229 8.05 18.23 -17.07
C ASP A 229 8.84 16.99 -17.50
N VAL A 230 8.64 15.88 -16.80
CA VAL A 230 9.30 14.61 -17.12
C VAL A 230 8.24 13.54 -17.30
N GLU A 231 8.06 13.10 -18.54
CA GLU A 231 7.27 11.92 -18.89
C GLU A 231 8.16 10.69 -18.91
N TYR A 232 7.69 9.57 -18.36
CA TYR A 232 8.40 8.31 -18.43
C TYR A 232 7.44 7.12 -18.60
N THR A 233 7.94 6.08 -19.24
CA THR A 233 7.21 4.81 -19.38
C THR A 233 8.18 3.69 -19.06
N ASN A 234 7.80 2.81 -18.14
CA ASN A 234 8.59 1.65 -17.78
C ASN A 234 7.75 0.37 -17.97
N MET A 235 8.23 -0.53 -18.83
CA MET A 235 7.67 -1.87 -18.94
C MET A 235 8.63 -2.82 -18.24
N ASP A 236 8.22 -3.31 -17.07
CA ASP A 236 8.97 -4.29 -16.31
C ASP A 236 8.35 -5.68 -16.53
N LEU A 237 9.08 -6.55 -17.23
CA LEU A 237 8.64 -7.92 -17.52
C LEU A 237 8.97 -8.91 -16.39
N GLY A 238 9.41 -8.40 -15.23
CA GLY A 238 9.72 -9.18 -14.03
C GLY A 238 11.21 -9.30 -13.75
#